data_AF-G0UKL7-F1
#
_entry.id   AF-G0UKL7-F1
#
_cell.length_a   1.000
_cell.length_b   1.000
_cell.length_c   1.000
_cell.angle_alpha   90.00
_cell.angle_beta   90.00
_cell.angle_gamma   90.00
#
_symmetry.space_group_name_H-M   'P 1'
#
loop_
_entity.id
_entity.type
_entity.pdbx_description
1 polymer ?
#
loop_
_entity_poly.entity_id
_entity_poly.type
_entity_poly.pdbx_seq_one_letter_code
_entity_poly.pdbx_strand_id
1 'polypeptide(L)'
;MRRVAHAMLRHSPLTSMKRSAVTDSEKCKNLVEVIESPLHGIKILSMNNAPDNVLSSSMLGMILSCIGEVCDPEKGKCRGIVLTSSLPNIFSAGLDLQFLCTDMSYDSFSSYWKQLQALYVTLNTLPV
;
A
#
# COMPACT_ATOMS: atom_id res chain seq x y z
N MET A 1 -41.86 60.79 6.47
CA MET A 1 -40.76 60.48 5.52
C MET A 1 -39.64 59.78 6.27
N ARG A 2 -39.49 58.46 6.06
CA ARG A 2 -38.48 57.61 6.73
C ARG A 2 -37.13 57.80 6.05
N ARG A 3 -36.08 58.18 6.79
CA ARG A 3 -34.69 58.10 6.32
C ARG A 3 -34.10 56.77 6.80
N VAL A 4 -33.68 55.97 5.83
CA VAL A 4 -33.18 54.61 5.96
C VAL A 4 -31.70 54.67 6.38
N ALA A 5 -31.34 53.96 7.45
CA ALA A 5 -29.95 53.78 7.85
C ALA A 5 -29.27 52.83 6.86
N HIS A 6 -28.19 53.28 6.24
CA HIS A 6 -27.37 52.47 5.33
C HIS A 6 -26.60 51.42 6.15
N ALA A 7 -26.96 50.15 5.99
CA ALA A 7 -26.23 49.04 6.58
C ALA A 7 -24.88 48.84 5.86
N MET A 8 -23.78 49.05 6.58
CA MET A 8 -22.44 48.65 6.14
C MET A 8 -22.33 47.12 6.26
N LEU A 9 -22.41 46.42 5.14
CA LEU A 9 -22.11 44.99 5.05
C LEU A 9 -20.59 44.81 5.27
N ARG A 10 -20.20 44.32 6.44
CA ARG A 10 -18.85 43.80 6.66
C ARG A 10 -18.77 42.43 5.98
N HIS A 11 -18.04 42.34 4.88
CA HIS A 11 -17.74 41.07 4.24
C HIS A 11 -16.68 40.34 5.07
N SER A 12 -17.03 39.20 5.65
CA SER A 12 -16.06 38.28 6.27
C SER A 12 -15.12 37.76 5.18
N PRO A 13 -13.79 37.71 5.41
CA PRO A 13 -12.90 37.09 4.44
C PRO A 13 -13.20 35.59 4.38
N LEU A 14 -13.43 35.08 3.17
CA LEU A 14 -13.47 33.65 2.88
C LEU A 14 -12.14 33.04 3.32
N THR A 15 -12.18 32.24 4.39
CA THR A 15 -11.04 31.45 4.85
C THR A 15 -10.64 30.50 3.74
N SER A 16 -9.55 30.82 3.04
CA SER A 16 -8.92 29.93 2.07
C SER A 16 -8.50 28.66 2.80
N MET A 17 -9.23 27.58 2.57
CA MET A 17 -8.93 26.26 3.10
C MET A 17 -7.64 25.81 2.41
N LYS A 18 -6.50 26.03 3.09
CA LYS A 18 -5.21 25.51 2.66
C LYS A 18 -5.36 24.00 2.51
N ARG A 19 -5.35 23.52 1.27
CA ARG A 19 -5.14 22.11 0.95
C ARG A 19 -3.76 21.81 1.52
N SER A 20 -3.70 21.20 2.70
CA SER A 20 -2.46 20.62 3.19
C SER A 20 -2.01 19.66 2.11
N ALA A 21 -0.86 19.94 1.50
CA ALA A 21 -0.09 18.94 0.81
C ALA A 21 0.23 17.90 1.87
N VAL A 22 -0.60 16.86 1.94
CA VAL A 22 -0.25 15.63 2.62
C VAL A 22 0.98 15.15 1.86
N THR A 23 2.13 15.37 2.48
CA THR A 23 3.39 14.74 2.08
C THR A 23 3.10 13.26 1.85
N ASP A 24 3.46 12.74 0.68
CA ASP A 24 3.33 11.33 0.28
C ASP A 24 4.00 10.33 1.26
N SER A 25 4.62 10.83 2.33
CA SER A 25 5.30 10.09 3.39
C SER A 25 4.37 9.51 4.48
N GLU A 26 3.08 9.87 4.57
CA GLU A 26 2.17 9.35 5.61
C GLU A 26 1.25 8.21 5.14
N LYS A 27 1.39 7.76 3.88
CA LYS A 27 0.55 6.72 3.27
C LYS A 27 1.22 5.34 3.19
N CYS A 28 2.29 5.10 3.95
CA CYS A 28 2.78 3.74 4.22
C CYS A 28 2.12 3.20 5.51
N LYS A 29 0.78 3.16 5.55
CA LYS A 29 0.06 2.44 6.61
C LYS A 29 0.08 0.96 6.26
N ASN A 30 0.86 0.18 7.02
CA ASN A 30 0.95 -1.28 7.08
C ASN A 30 0.25 -2.05 5.91
N LEU A 31 0.83 -1.99 4.71
CA LEU A 31 0.28 -2.66 3.52
C LEU A 31 0.24 -4.19 3.66
N VAL A 32 1.13 -4.72 4.51
CA VAL A 32 1.20 -6.14 4.87
C VAL A 32 1.41 -6.21 6.38
N GLU A 33 0.55 -6.95 7.07
CA GLU A 33 0.69 -7.27 8.49
C GLU A 33 1.32 -8.66 8.64
N VAL A 34 2.33 -8.79 9.49
CA VAL A 34 2.96 -10.07 9.82
C VAL A 34 2.38 -10.59 11.12
N ILE A 35 1.75 -11.76 11.07
CA ILE A 35 1.04 -12.39 12.19
C ILE A 35 1.67 -13.76 12.48
N GLU A 36 1.80 -14.10 13.77
CA GLU A 36 2.21 -15.44 14.18
C GLU A 36 1.12 -16.48 13.89
N SER A 37 1.48 -17.58 13.24
CA SER A 37 0.57 -18.71 13.08
C SER A 37 0.46 -19.51 14.38
N PRO A 38 -0.72 -20.11 14.66
CA PRO A 38 -0.81 -21.17 15.68
C PRO A 38 0.10 -22.38 15.39
N LEU A 39 0.51 -22.56 14.12
CA LEU A 39 1.46 -23.59 13.72
C LEU A 39 2.89 -23.08 13.89
N HIS A 40 3.69 -23.79 14.69
CA HIS A 40 5.06 -23.40 14.99
C HIS A 40 5.94 -23.28 13.74
N GLY A 41 6.61 -22.14 13.62
CA GLY A 41 7.52 -21.84 12.51
C GLY A 41 6.82 -21.40 11.23
N ILE A 42 5.49 -21.16 11.25
CA ILE A 42 4.75 -20.61 10.12
C ILE A 42 4.43 -19.14 10.39
N LYS A 43 4.67 -18.26 9.41
CA LYS A 43 4.29 -16.84 9.47
C LYS A 43 3.13 -16.55 8.54
N ILE A 44 2.24 -15.65 8.95
CA ILE A 44 1.12 -15.20 8.12
C ILE A 44 1.43 -13.77 7.67
N LEU A 45 1.45 -13.55 6.35
CA LEU A 45 1.52 -12.22 5.75
C LEU A 45 0.12 -11.85 5.26
N SER A 46 -0.51 -10.89 5.94
CA SER A 46 -1.89 -10.46 5.67
C SER A 46 -1.89 -9.12 4.94
N MET A 47 -2.27 -9.12 3.67
CA MET A 47 -2.36 -7.94 2.82
C MET A 47 -3.52 -7.03 3.27
N ASN A 48 -3.25 -5.73 3.44
CA ASN A 48 -4.21 -4.75 3.95
C ASN A 48 -4.14 -3.42 3.17
N ASN A 49 -4.24 -3.51 1.86
CA ASN A 49 -4.25 -2.38 0.94
C ASN A 49 -5.64 -2.24 0.30
N ALA A 50 -6.57 -1.61 1.03
CA ALA A 50 -7.92 -1.35 0.53
C ALA A 50 -7.92 -0.48 -0.75
N PRO A 51 -8.90 -0.66 -1.66
CA PRO A 51 -10.10 -1.50 -1.51
C PRO A 51 -9.92 -2.98 -1.87
N ASP A 52 -8.84 -3.35 -2.56
CA ASP A 52 -8.78 -4.60 -3.31
C ASP A 52 -7.38 -5.21 -3.42
N ASN A 53 -6.42 -4.78 -2.60
CA ASN A 53 -5.03 -5.28 -2.57
C ASN A 53 -4.37 -5.27 -3.96
N VAL A 54 -4.52 -4.18 -4.72
CA VAL A 54 -3.76 -3.99 -5.97
C VAL A 54 -2.26 -4.14 -5.70
N LEU A 55 -1.59 -4.92 -6.55
CA LEU A 55 -0.15 -5.16 -6.53
C LEU A 55 0.60 -3.98 -7.15
N SER A 56 0.48 -2.81 -6.52
CA SER A 56 1.29 -1.62 -6.82
C SER A 56 2.76 -1.86 -6.47
N SER A 57 3.68 -1.02 -6.96
CA SER A 57 5.10 -1.12 -6.59
C SER A 57 5.31 -1.11 -5.07
N SER A 58 4.57 -0.28 -4.33
CA SER A 58 4.68 -0.23 -2.88
C SER A 58 4.21 -1.54 -2.23
N MET A 59 3.12 -2.14 -2.73
CA MET A 59 2.64 -3.43 -2.25
C MET A 59 3.64 -4.57 -2.53
N LEU A 60 4.17 -4.63 -3.75
CA LEU A 60 5.17 -5.62 -4.15
C LEU A 60 6.43 -5.53 -3.28
N GLY A 61 6.95 -4.31 -3.10
CA GLY A 61 8.11 -4.06 -2.24
C GLY A 61 7.87 -4.44 -0.79
N MET A 62 6.69 -4.14 -0.24
CA MET A 62 6.35 -4.52 1.14
C MET A 62 6.25 -6.03 1.32
N ILE A 63 5.62 -6.77 0.40
CA ILE A 63 5.56 -8.24 0.47
C ILE A 63 6.98 -8.83 0.44
N LEU A 64 7.83 -8.38 -0.49
CA LEU A 64 9.22 -8.82 -0.59
C LEU A 64 10.02 -8.53 0.68
N SER A 65 9.88 -7.32 1.23
CA SER A 65 10.54 -6.94 2.48
C SER A 65 10.13 -7.84 3.63
N CYS A 66 8.83 -8.07 3.81
CA CYS A 66 8.32 -8.94 4.86
C CYS A 66 8.79 -10.38 4.68
N ILE A 67 8.80 -10.92 3.45
CA ILE A 67 9.36 -12.26 3.18
C ILE A 67 10.83 -12.33 3.60
N GLY A 68 11.65 -11.34 3.21
CA GLY A 68 13.06 -11.29 3.58
C GLY A 68 13.27 -11.25 5.09
N GLU A 69 12.44 -10.49 5.81
CA GLU A 69 12.51 -10.41 7.27
C GLU A 69 12.10 -11.71 7.97
N VAL A 70 11.03 -12.37 7.51
CA VAL A 70 10.55 -13.59 8.16
C VAL A 70 11.41 -14.81 7.82
N CYS A 71 12.06 -14.82 6.66
CA CYS A 71 12.92 -15.91 6.20
C CYS A 71 14.40 -15.69 6.57
N ASP A 72 14.74 -14.63 7.31
CA ASP A 72 16.10 -14.36 7.76
C ASP A 72 16.61 -15.49 8.68
N PRO A 73 17.64 -16.26 8.26
CA PRO A 73 18.13 -17.40 9.02
C PRO A 73 18.70 -17.02 10.39
N GLU A 74 19.17 -15.77 10.55
CA GLU A 74 19.71 -15.27 11.82
C GLU A 74 18.61 -14.94 12.84
N LYS A 75 17.37 -14.73 12.36
CA LYS A 75 16.19 -14.46 13.21
C LYS A 75 15.42 -15.73 13.59
N GLY A 76 15.86 -16.88 13.10
CA GLY A 76 15.28 -18.19 13.38
C GLY A 76 14.62 -18.84 12.17
N LYS A 77 14.41 -20.16 12.24
CA LYS A 77 13.92 -20.94 11.11
C LYS A 77 12.43 -20.71 10.84
N CYS A 78 12.12 -20.01 9.75
CA CYS A 78 10.80 -20.04 9.13
C CYS A 78 10.64 -21.31 8.31
N ARG A 79 9.55 -22.03 8.53
CA ARG A 79 9.23 -23.30 7.87
C ARG A 79 8.15 -23.15 6.81
N GLY A 80 7.57 -21.97 6.68
CA GLY A 80 6.51 -21.71 5.73
C GLY A 80 5.81 -20.39 5.97
N ILE A 81 5.16 -19.92 4.91
CA ILE A 81 4.47 -18.65 4.86
C ILE A 81 3.04 -18.90 4.39
N VAL A 82 2.07 -18.24 5.04
CA VAL A 82 0.72 -18.08 4.52
C VAL A 82 0.57 -16.64 4.05
N LEU A 83 0.47 -16.43 2.74
CA LEU A 83 0.10 -15.14 2.18
C LEU A 83 -1.42 -15.10 2.05
N THR A 84 -2.06 -14.09 2.66
CA THR A 84 -3.52 -13.94 2.69
C THR A 84 -3.92 -12.47 2.61
N SER A 85 -5.22 -12.20 2.62
CA SER A 85 -5.80 -10.86 2.68
C SER A 85 -6.54 -10.65 3.99
N SER A 86 -6.42 -9.44 4.54
CA SER A 86 -7.27 -8.93 5.63
C SER A 86 -8.60 -8.35 5.13
N LEU A 87 -8.72 -8.11 3.83
CA LEU A 87 -9.93 -7.58 3.21
C LEU A 87 -10.94 -8.71 3.00
N PRO A 88 -12.24 -8.48 3.28
CA PRO A 88 -13.26 -9.50 3.08
C PRO A 88 -13.46 -9.81 1.60
N ASN A 89 -13.59 -11.10 1.26
CA ASN A 89 -13.95 -11.63 -0.06
C ASN A 89 -12.97 -11.35 -1.21
N ILE A 90 -11.86 -10.66 -0.98
CA ILE A 90 -10.86 -10.38 -2.02
C ILE A 90 -9.46 -10.69 -1.51
N PHE A 91 -8.74 -11.52 -2.26
CA PHE A 91 -7.31 -11.73 -2.03
C PHE A 91 -6.52 -10.54 -2.58
N SER A 92 -6.59 -10.32 -3.89
CA SER A 92 -5.97 -9.21 -4.61
C SER A 92 -6.64 -9.00 -5.96
N ALA A 93 -6.76 -7.75 -6.39
CA ALA A 93 -7.13 -7.36 -7.75
C ALA A 93 -6.01 -7.62 -8.79
N GLY A 94 -4.84 -8.06 -8.34
CA GLY A 94 -3.70 -8.37 -9.20
C GLY A 94 -2.92 -7.13 -9.62
N LEU A 95 -2.50 -7.09 -10.88
CA LEU A 95 -1.64 -6.02 -11.40
C LEU A 95 -2.29 -4.64 -11.28
N ASP A 96 -1.46 -3.63 -11.09
CA ASP A 96 -1.90 -2.25 -11.14
C ASP A 96 -2.12 -1.83 -12.59
N LEU A 97 -3.30 -2.16 -13.13
CA LEU A 97 -3.66 -1.83 -14.51
C LEU A 97 -3.77 -0.32 -14.73
N GLN A 98 -4.13 0.44 -13.70
CA GLN A 98 -4.15 1.91 -13.81
C GLN A 98 -2.73 2.44 -14.05
N PHE A 99 -1.75 1.93 -13.30
CA PHE A 99 -0.34 2.22 -13.54
C PHE A 99 0.09 1.76 -14.94
N LEU A 100 -0.15 0.50 -15.31
CA LEU A 100 0.32 -0.08 -16.58
C LEU A 100 -0.31 0.53 -17.85
N CYS A 101 -1.56 1.01 -17.78
CA CYS A 101 -2.28 1.52 -18.95
C CYS A 101 -2.23 3.04 -19.10
N THR A 102 -1.63 3.77 -18.17
CA THR A 102 -1.55 5.25 -18.22
C THR A 102 -0.13 5.70 -18.51
N ASP A 103 0.05 6.57 -19.52
CA ASP A 103 1.31 7.18 -20.00
C ASP A 103 2.53 7.00 -19.08
N MET A 104 3.27 5.91 -19.30
CA MET A 104 4.39 5.51 -18.46
C MET A 104 5.70 5.55 -19.23
N SER A 105 6.77 6.02 -18.58
CA SER A 105 8.12 5.88 -19.12
C SER A 105 8.56 4.40 -19.12
N TYR A 106 9.40 4.03 -20.09
CA TYR A 106 9.99 2.70 -20.15
C TYR A 106 10.69 2.29 -18.84
N ASP A 107 11.36 3.23 -18.17
CA ASP A 107 12.08 2.97 -16.93
C ASP A 107 11.13 2.61 -15.77
N SER A 108 9.99 3.30 -15.68
CA SER A 108 8.98 3.02 -14.65
C SER A 108 8.37 1.65 -14.87
N PHE A 109 8.10 1.28 -16.14
CA PHE A 109 7.58 -0.04 -16.49
C PHE A 109 8.59 -1.13 -16.15
N SER A 110 9.84 -0.93 -16.57
CA SER A 110 10.95 -1.85 -16.29
C SER A 110 11.13 -2.08 -14.79
N SER A 111 11.05 -1.02 -13.98
CA SER A 111 11.15 -1.11 -12.52
C SER A 111 10.00 -1.91 -11.90
N TYR A 112 8.75 -1.61 -12.29
CA TYR A 112 7.57 -2.33 -11.81
C TYR A 112 7.62 -3.82 -12.20
N TRP A 113 7.94 -4.10 -13.47
CA TRP A 113 7.97 -5.46 -13.97
C TRP A 113 9.06 -6.30 -13.30
N LYS A 114 10.24 -5.72 -13.04
CA LYS A 114 11.30 -6.37 -12.27
C LYS A 114 10.86 -6.70 -10.84
N GLN A 115 10.13 -5.82 -10.16
CA GLN A 115 9.61 -6.09 -8.82
C GLN A 115 8.58 -7.22 -8.84
N LEU A 116 7.69 -7.23 -9.83
CA LEU A 116 6.72 -8.31 -10.00
C LEU A 116 7.43 -9.66 -10.25
N GLN A 117 8.41 -9.68 -11.14
CA GLN A 117 9.22 -10.88 -11.41
C GLN A 117 9.99 -11.34 -10.18
N ALA A 118 10.57 -10.40 -9.42
CA ALA A 118 11.26 -10.71 -8.17
C ALA A 118 10.31 -11.39 -7.18
N LEU A 119 9.10 -10.83 -6.97
CA LEU A 119 8.10 -11.46 -6.11
C LEU A 119 7.71 -12.86 -6.60
N TYR A 120 7.44 -13.02 -7.89
CA TYR A 120 7.09 -14.32 -8.47
C TYR A 120 8.19 -15.37 -8.22
N VAL A 121 9.45 -15.02 -8.51
CA VAL A 121 10.59 -15.92 -8.28
C VAL A 121 10.72 -16.22 -6.79
N THR A 122 10.73 -15.20 -5.92
CA THR A 122 10.83 -15.37 -4.47
C THR A 122 9.77 -16.31 -3.93
N LEU A 123 8.50 -16.17 -4.33
CA LEU A 123 7.41 -17.05 -3.88
C LEU A 123 7.58 -18.50 -4.35
N ASN A 124 8.13 -18.73 -5.54
CA ASN A 124 8.33 -20.05 -6.12
C ASN A 124 9.68 -20.69 -5.74
N THR A 125 10.59 -19.93 -5.14
CA THR A 125 11.90 -20.40 -4.68
C THR A 125 12.14 -20.06 -3.22
N LEU A 126 11.07 -19.95 -2.42
CA LEU A 126 11.18 -19.55 -1.01
C LEU A 126 12.23 -20.40 -0.30
N PRO A 127 13.13 -19.77 0.50
CA PRO A 127 14.20 -20.48 1.19
C PRO A 127 13.70 -21.13 2.50
N VAL A 128 12.52 -21.76 2.49
CA VAL A 128 11.85 -22.37 3.65
C VAL A 128 11.80 -23.89 3.58
#